data_AF-G0U848-F1
#
_entry.id   AF-G0U848-F1
#
_cell.length_a   1.000
_cell.length_b   1.000
_cell.length_c   1.000
_cell.angle_alpha   90.00
_cell.angle_beta   90.00
_cell.angle_gamma   90.00
#
_symmetry.space_group_name_H-M   'P 1'
#
loop_
_entity.id
_entity.type
_entity.pdbx_description
1 polymer ?
#
loop_
_entity_poly.entity_id
_entity_poly.type
_entity_poly.pdbx_seq_one_letter_code
_entity_poly.pdbx_strand_id
1 'polypeptide(L)'
;MPPRKKVPKYDANGENVAIGSKRVLSSVLDKPRRERHSREFDEIVKANVAISVGIEKLPTVSMKEIPTLAVGFIARAMGLNLSNEEVLTLVEMVEEKDSASRGFVPAASLKAAIIEGLLTGVVALPVEEAPLPKKKGSTPSPKEKVGINVSRDDEETIYKAFCTIDVAKRGYLEADELRLLMCNGEEPFTNEEMENMIAAAADPETGYIFYEDFADVLANE
;
A
#
# COMPACT_ATOMS: atom_id res chain seq x y z
N MET A 1 -10.38 -34.12 -53.15
CA MET A 1 -11.23 -33.17 -52.39
C MET A 1 -12.21 -33.96 -51.52
N PRO A 2 -12.04 -33.95 -50.18
CA PRO A 2 -13.06 -34.36 -49.22
C PRO A 2 -13.48 -33.20 -48.29
N PRO A 3 -14.55 -33.34 -47.47
CA PRO A 3 -15.59 -32.33 -47.29
C PRO A 3 -15.37 -31.34 -46.14
N ARG A 4 -16.10 -30.21 -46.24
CA ARG A 4 -16.19 -29.12 -45.25
C ARG A 4 -16.62 -29.66 -43.87
N LYS A 5 -15.75 -29.52 -42.87
CA LYS A 5 -16.13 -29.66 -41.45
C LYS A 5 -16.79 -28.36 -40.98
N LYS A 6 -17.96 -28.50 -40.34
CA LYS A 6 -18.72 -27.42 -39.71
C LYS A 6 -17.89 -26.86 -38.53
N VAL A 7 -17.69 -25.55 -38.49
CA VAL A 7 -17.11 -24.87 -37.33
C VAL A 7 -18.24 -24.62 -36.31
N PRO A 8 -18.07 -24.94 -35.02
CA PRO A 8 -19.07 -24.68 -33.98
C PRO A 8 -19.30 -23.18 -33.78
N LYS A 9 -20.52 -22.83 -33.40
CA LYS A 9 -20.97 -21.46 -33.08
C LYS A 9 -20.25 -20.95 -31.84
N TYR A 10 -19.83 -19.69 -31.89
CA TYR A 10 -19.37 -18.91 -30.75
C TYR A 10 -20.39 -18.93 -29.61
N ASP A 11 -19.94 -19.39 -28.46
CA ASP A 11 -20.51 -19.24 -27.14
C ASP A 11 -20.25 -17.81 -26.68
N ALA A 12 -21.29 -17.11 -26.24
CA ALA A 12 -21.24 -15.71 -25.79
C ALA A 12 -20.75 -15.54 -24.34
N ASN A 13 -19.95 -16.48 -23.83
CA ASN A 13 -19.32 -16.38 -22.53
C ASN A 13 -17.81 -16.36 -22.76
N GLY A 14 -17.23 -15.17 -22.66
CA GLY A 14 -15.80 -14.90 -22.87
C GLY A 14 -14.92 -15.55 -21.80
N GLU A 15 -14.84 -16.88 -21.79
CA GLU A 15 -13.68 -17.59 -21.28
C GLU A 15 -12.55 -17.43 -22.30
N ASN A 16 -11.46 -16.80 -21.89
CA ASN A 16 -10.19 -16.96 -22.57
C ASN A 16 -9.10 -17.16 -21.52
N VAL A 17 -8.67 -18.40 -21.41
CA VAL A 17 -7.39 -18.82 -20.84
C VAL A 17 -6.44 -19.16 -22.00
N ALA A 18 -5.20 -18.69 -21.88
CA ALA A 18 -3.93 -19.30 -22.33
C ALA A 18 -3.03 -18.37 -23.18
N ILE A 19 -1.85 -17.96 -22.68
CA ILE A 19 -0.49 -18.55 -22.73
C ILE A 19 0.39 -17.82 -23.77
N GLY A 20 1.53 -17.27 -23.31
CA GLY A 20 2.62 -16.78 -24.17
C GLY A 20 2.79 -15.25 -24.18
N SER A 21 3.91 -14.80 -23.62
CA SER A 21 4.59 -13.50 -23.75
C SER A 21 3.78 -12.27 -24.22
N LYS A 22 3.37 -11.44 -23.25
CA LYS A 22 2.79 -10.07 -23.38
C LYS A 22 1.36 -10.07 -23.93
N ARG A 23 0.31 -9.57 -23.25
CA ARG A 23 0.17 -8.61 -22.15
C ARG A 23 -1.10 -9.04 -21.39
N VAL A 24 -0.97 -9.36 -20.10
CA VAL A 24 -2.11 -9.72 -19.24
C VAL A 24 -3.04 -8.52 -19.15
N LEU A 25 -4.33 -8.71 -19.44
CA LEU A 25 -5.38 -7.75 -19.12
C LEU A 25 -5.51 -7.73 -17.58
N SER A 26 -4.65 -6.97 -16.90
CA SER A 26 -4.66 -6.80 -15.44
C SER A 26 -6.03 -6.37 -14.92
N SER A 27 -6.76 -5.59 -15.71
CA SER A 27 -8.04 -4.98 -15.34
C SER A 27 -9.19 -5.93 -14.95
N VAL A 28 -9.16 -7.22 -15.35
CA VAL A 28 -10.23 -8.18 -15.00
C VAL A 28 -9.89 -8.98 -13.73
N LEU A 29 -8.62 -9.30 -13.52
CA LEU A 29 -8.13 -9.98 -12.29
C LEU A 29 -8.03 -9.01 -11.10
N ASP A 30 -7.93 -7.71 -11.36
CA ASP A 30 -7.87 -6.68 -10.32
C ASP A 30 -9.22 -6.40 -9.66
N LYS A 31 -10.34 -6.73 -10.30
CA LYS A 31 -11.68 -6.47 -9.73
C LYS A 31 -11.91 -7.13 -8.36
N PRO A 32 -11.70 -8.44 -8.18
CA PRO A 32 -11.88 -9.08 -6.88
C PRO A 32 -10.86 -8.58 -5.84
N ARG A 33 -9.60 -8.33 -6.24
CA ARG A 33 -8.57 -7.78 -5.34
C ARG A 33 -8.92 -6.37 -4.86
N ARG A 34 -9.33 -5.50 -5.80
CA ARG A 34 -9.82 -4.15 -5.54
C ARG A 34 -11.01 -4.16 -4.61
N GLU A 35 -11.95 -5.09 -4.79
CA GLU A 35 -13.12 -5.22 -3.91
C GLU A 35 -12.74 -5.71 -2.51
N ARG A 36 -11.75 -6.61 -2.38
CA ARG A 36 -11.20 -7.03 -1.08
C ARG A 36 -10.58 -5.86 -0.34
N HIS A 37 -9.63 -5.14 -0.95
CA HIS A 37 -9.00 -3.97 -0.33
C HIS A 37 -10.01 -2.84 -0.08
N SER A 38 -11.03 -2.71 -0.94
CA SER A 38 -12.13 -1.76 -0.73
C SER A 38 -12.91 -2.07 0.54
N ARG A 39 -13.21 -3.35 0.82
CA ARG A 39 -13.90 -3.76 2.05
C ARG A 39 -13.02 -3.57 3.28
N GLU A 40 -11.76 -3.94 3.18
CA GLU A 40 -10.75 -3.77 4.24
C GLU A 40 -10.59 -2.31 4.65
N PHE A 41 -10.49 -1.40 3.68
CA PHE A 41 -10.44 0.04 3.92
C PHE A 41 -11.67 0.54 4.71
N ASP A 42 -12.88 0.11 4.32
CA ASP A 42 -14.12 0.55 4.98
C ASP A 42 -14.19 0.08 6.44
N GLU A 43 -13.72 -1.15 6.73
CA GLU A 43 -13.66 -1.68 8.09
C GLU A 43 -12.62 -0.94 8.95
N ILE A 44 -11.43 -0.64 8.41
CA ILE A 44 -10.40 0.14 9.12
C ILE A 44 -10.90 1.56 9.44
N VAL A 45 -11.52 2.24 8.48
CA VAL A 45 -12.09 3.57 8.69
C VAL A 45 -13.17 3.54 9.78
N LYS A 46 -14.06 2.54 9.73
CA LYS A 46 -15.12 2.36 10.73
C LYS A 46 -14.53 2.12 12.14
N ALA A 47 -13.50 1.30 12.26
CA ALA A 47 -12.80 1.06 13.52
C ALA A 47 -12.16 2.34 14.06
N ASN A 48 -11.50 3.12 13.21
CA ASN A 48 -10.86 4.38 13.59
C ASN A 48 -11.88 5.44 14.06
N VAL A 49 -13.04 5.53 13.42
CA VAL A 49 -14.14 6.41 13.86
C VAL A 49 -14.69 5.97 15.23
N ALA A 50 -14.81 4.67 15.49
CA ALA A 50 -15.29 4.15 16.77
C ALA A 50 -14.36 4.51 17.94
N ILE A 51 -13.04 4.47 17.73
CA ILE A 51 -12.04 4.88 18.71
C ILE A 51 -12.16 6.38 19.02
N SER A 52 -12.39 7.21 18.00
CA SER A 52 -12.54 8.67 18.15
C SER A 52 -13.83 9.09 18.88
N VAL A 53 -14.92 8.31 18.76
CA VAL A 53 -16.22 8.60 19.39
C VAL A 53 -16.27 8.23 20.88
N GLY A 54 -15.24 7.57 21.41
CA GLY A 54 -15.05 7.37 22.85
C GLY A 54 -14.82 8.66 23.66
N ILE A 55 -14.60 9.79 22.97
CA ILE A 55 -14.41 11.13 23.55
C ILE A 55 -15.50 12.05 22.99
N GLU A 56 -16.58 12.19 23.76
CA GLU A 56 -17.73 13.11 23.60
C GLU A 56 -18.61 13.02 22.33
N LYS A 57 -19.92 13.18 22.56
CA LYS A 57 -21.00 13.16 21.55
C LYS A 57 -20.80 14.27 20.51
N LEU A 58 -20.24 13.94 19.35
CA LEU A 58 -20.30 14.77 18.14
C LEU A 58 -21.24 14.10 17.11
N PRO A 59 -22.04 14.87 16.34
CA PRO A 59 -23.07 14.30 15.49
C PRO A 59 -22.42 13.62 14.29
N THR A 60 -22.76 12.35 14.06
CA THR A 60 -22.60 11.62 12.79
C THR A 60 -21.40 12.09 11.95
N VAL A 61 -20.17 11.74 12.34
CA VAL A 61 -19.02 11.85 11.44
C VAL A 61 -19.40 11.11 10.17
N SER A 62 -19.60 11.87 9.09
CA SER A 62 -19.93 11.27 7.81
C SER A 62 -18.71 10.47 7.39
N MET A 63 -18.85 9.17 7.11
CA MET A 63 -17.75 8.32 6.58
C MET A 63 -17.19 8.81 5.23
N LYS A 64 -17.61 9.99 4.77
CA LYS A 64 -17.16 10.67 3.54
C LYS A 64 -15.90 11.51 3.77
N GLU A 65 -15.61 11.91 4.99
CA GLU A 65 -14.45 12.74 5.33
C GLU A 65 -13.60 12.06 6.40
N ILE A 66 -12.29 12.05 6.21
CA ILE A 66 -11.31 11.40 7.09
C ILE A 66 -10.37 12.48 7.64
N PRO A 67 -10.18 12.58 8.96
CA PRO A 67 -9.19 13.49 9.54
C PRO A 67 -7.80 13.24 8.96
N THR A 68 -7.05 14.29 8.61
CA THR A 68 -5.69 14.16 8.04
C THR A 68 -4.76 13.37 8.96
N LEU A 69 -4.90 13.52 10.27
CA LEU A 69 -4.15 12.77 11.28
C LEU A 69 -4.37 11.25 11.22
N ALA A 70 -5.51 10.79 10.69
CA ALA A 70 -5.81 9.37 10.57
C ALA A 70 -5.26 8.75 9.28
N VAL A 71 -4.83 9.56 8.30
CA VAL A 71 -4.45 9.08 6.96
C VAL A 71 -3.25 8.13 7.03
N GLY A 72 -2.21 8.49 7.78
CA GLY A 72 -1.02 7.64 7.94
C GLY A 72 -1.35 6.30 8.59
N PHE A 73 -2.16 6.31 9.66
CA PHE A 73 -2.62 5.08 10.32
C PHE A 73 -3.39 4.19 9.35
N ILE A 74 -4.36 4.74 8.61
CA ILE A 74 -5.17 3.97 7.67
C ILE A 74 -4.31 3.39 6.53
N ALA A 75 -3.41 4.18 5.96
CA ALA A 75 -2.53 3.72 4.89
C ALA A 75 -1.61 2.58 5.35
N ARG A 76 -1.01 2.70 6.54
CA ARG A 76 -0.17 1.66 7.14
C ARG A 76 -0.94 0.41 7.52
N ALA A 77 -2.14 0.56 8.08
CA ALA A 77 -3.03 -0.57 8.38
C ALA A 77 -3.50 -1.31 7.11
N MET A 78 -3.56 -0.61 5.96
CA MET A 78 -3.82 -1.21 4.65
C MET A 78 -2.59 -1.92 4.05
N GLY A 79 -1.44 -1.87 4.72
CA GLY A 79 -0.19 -2.52 4.30
C GLY A 79 0.74 -1.64 3.47
N LEU A 80 0.48 -0.33 3.37
CA LEU A 80 1.43 0.60 2.74
C LEU A 80 2.46 1.08 3.76
N ASN A 81 3.74 0.85 3.49
CA ASN A 81 4.84 1.30 4.35
C ASN A 81 5.24 2.75 4.05
N LEU A 82 4.32 3.70 4.23
CA LEU A 82 4.59 5.12 3.98
C LEU A 82 5.33 5.75 5.16
N SER A 83 6.37 6.53 4.87
CA SER A 83 6.95 7.50 5.82
C SER A 83 5.98 8.66 6.09
N ASN A 84 6.22 9.43 7.14
CA ASN A 84 5.45 10.62 7.49
C ASN A 84 5.50 11.69 6.39
N GLU A 85 6.64 11.84 5.69
CA GLU A 85 6.77 12.75 4.54
C GLU A 85 5.92 12.27 3.35
N GLU A 86 5.90 10.97 3.08
CA GLU A 86 5.06 10.39 2.04
C GLU A 86 3.57 10.43 2.39
N VAL A 87 3.21 10.26 3.67
CA VAL A 87 1.83 10.47 4.14
C VAL A 87 1.41 11.92 3.90
N LEU A 88 2.27 12.90 4.16
CA LEU A 88 1.99 14.31 3.87
C LEU A 88 1.77 14.51 2.37
N THR A 89 2.64 13.91 1.54
CA THR A 89 2.50 13.94 0.08
C THR A 89 1.17 13.31 -0.36
N LEU A 90 0.77 12.17 0.21
CA LEU A 90 -0.52 11.53 -0.05
C LEU A 90 -1.69 12.45 0.33
N VAL A 91 -1.63 13.11 1.50
CA VAL A 91 -2.65 14.08 1.93
C VAL A 91 -2.77 15.22 0.92
N GLU A 92 -1.65 15.82 0.50
CA GLU A 92 -1.62 16.90 -0.50
C GLU A 92 -2.18 16.45 -1.86
N MET A 93 -2.00 15.18 -2.22
CA MET A 93 -2.55 14.61 -3.44
C MET A 93 -4.06 14.44 -3.39
N VAL A 94 -4.64 14.09 -2.25
CA VAL A 94 -6.08 13.79 -2.12
C VAL A 94 -6.91 14.96 -1.61
N GLU A 95 -6.28 15.96 -1.01
CA GLU A 95 -6.93 17.19 -0.55
C GLU A 95 -7.33 18.10 -1.72
N GLU A 96 -8.47 18.77 -1.58
CA GLU A 96 -8.96 19.70 -2.60
C GLU A 96 -8.10 20.97 -2.64
N LYS A 97 -7.55 21.29 -3.81
CA LYS A 97 -6.53 22.35 -4.00
C LYS A 97 -7.04 23.78 -3.81
N ASP A 98 -8.35 23.99 -3.77
CA ASP A 98 -8.97 25.32 -3.85
C ASP A 98 -9.44 25.85 -2.47
N SER A 99 -9.03 25.23 -1.36
CA SER A 99 -9.39 25.67 -0.01
C SER A 99 -8.21 25.54 0.96
N ALA A 100 -8.18 26.40 1.99
CA ALA A 100 -7.27 26.22 3.12
C ALA A 100 -7.49 24.85 3.75
N SER A 101 -6.42 24.17 4.17
CA SER A 101 -6.53 22.81 4.70
C SER A 101 -7.51 22.77 5.86
N ARG A 102 -8.54 21.94 5.72
CA ARG A 102 -9.61 21.80 6.71
C ARG A 102 -9.27 20.78 7.79
N GLY A 103 -8.15 20.08 7.65
CA GLY A 103 -7.78 18.94 8.48
C GLY A 103 -8.55 17.66 8.11
N PHE A 104 -9.18 17.61 6.94
CA PHE A 104 -9.92 16.44 6.44
C PHE A 104 -9.64 16.18 4.97
N VAL A 105 -9.68 14.91 4.57
CA VAL A 105 -9.58 14.46 3.17
C VAL A 105 -10.83 13.66 2.76
N PRO A 106 -11.25 13.72 1.50
CA PRO A 106 -12.35 12.89 1.01
C PRO A 106 -12.00 11.40 1.06
N ALA A 107 -12.83 10.61 1.74
CA ALA A 107 -12.61 9.17 1.91
C ALA A 107 -12.52 8.42 0.57
N ALA A 108 -13.32 8.83 -0.42
CA ALA A 108 -13.32 8.22 -1.74
C ALA A 108 -11.99 8.41 -2.49
N SER A 109 -11.42 9.62 -2.43
CA SER A 109 -10.13 9.95 -3.05
C SER A 109 -8.99 9.19 -2.38
N LEU A 110 -8.97 9.18 -1.04
CA LEU A 110 -7.97 8.43 -0.27
C LEU A 110 -8.04 6.93 -0.56
N LYS A 111 -9.24 6.36 -0.56
CA LYS A 111 -9.47 4.95 -0.87
C LYS A 111 -8.95 4.57 -2.26
N ALA A 112 -9.24 5.40 -3.27
CA ALA A 112 -8.77 5.16 -4.63
C ALA A 112 -7.24 5.15 -4.71
N ALA A 113 -6.59 6.13 -4.10
CA ALA A 113 -5.13 6.27 -4.09
C ALA A 113 -4.43 5.09 -3.38
N ILE A 114 -4.90 4.69 -2.20
CA ILE A 114 -4.33 3.56 -1.45
C ILE A 114 -4.47 2.25 -2.23
N ILE A 115 -5.66 1.99 -2.78
CA ILE A 115 -5.91 0.77 -3.55
C ILE A 115 -5.09 0.75 -4.84
N GLU A 116 -4.87 1.89 -5.48
CA GLU A 116 -3.96 1.99 -6.63
C GLU A 116 -2.53 1.65 -6.24
N GLY A 117 -2.04 2.19 -5.11
CA GLY A 117 -0.75 1.83 -4.52
C GLY A 117 -0.61 0.33 -4.29
N LEU A 118 -1.60 -0.30 -3.66
CA LEU A 118 -1.58 -1.75 -3.37
C LEU A 118 -1.59 -2.63 -4.62
N LEU A 119 -2.20 -2.17 -5.72
CA LEU A 119 -2.29 -2.95 -6.95
C LEU A 119 -1.09 -2.72 -7.88
N THR A 120 -0.50 -1.53 -7.85
CA THR A 120 0.50 -1.10 -8.84
C THR A 120 1.89 -0.88 -8.27
N GLY A 121 2.02 -0.79 -6.94
CA GLY A 121 3.24 -0.35 -6.27
C GLY A 121 3.47 1.16 -6.31
N VAL A 122 2.55 1.95 -6.90
CA VAL A 122 2.69 3.40 -7.00
C VAL A 122 1.40 4.08 -6.56
N VAL A 123 1.52 4.97 -5.57
CA VAL A 123 0.45 5.88 -5.20
C VAL A 123 0.56 7.13 -6.07
N ALA A 124 -0.33 7.23 -7.04
CA ALA A 124 -0.47 8.38 -7.92
C ALA A 124 -1.95 8.74 -8.09
N LEU A 125 -2.26 9.99 -8.44
CA LEU A 125 -3.59 10.31 -8.93
C LEU A 125 -3.74 9.73 -10.35
N PRO A 126 -4.92 9.18 -10.69
CA PRO A 126 -5.26 8.87 -12.07
C PRO A 126 -5.08 10.14 -12.90
N VAL A 127 -4.11 10.11 -13.81
CA VAL A 127 -4.05 11.13 -14.84
C VAL A 127 -5.26 10.84 -15.74
N GLU A 128 -6.31 11.65 -15.66
CA GLU A 128 -7.23 11.73 -16.80
C GLU A 128 -6.36 12.05 -18.01
N GLU A 129 -6.24 11.09 -18.93
CA GLU A 129 -5.62 11.33 -20.24
C GLU A 129 -6.46 12.37 -20.96
N ALA A 130 -6.16 13.64 -20.71
CA ALA A 130 -6.70 14.73 -21.51
C ALA A 130 -6.30 14.49 -22.96
N PRO A 131 -7.21 14.59 -23.93
CA PRO A 131 -6.86 14.45 -25.34
C PRO A 131 -5.87 15.56 -25.70
N LEU A 132 -4.62 15.17 -25.95
CA LEU A 132 -3.51 16.06 -26.31
C LEU A 132 -3.88 16.92 -27.54
N PRO A 133 -3.88 18.27 -27.43
CA PRO A 133 -3.85 19.10 -28.62
C PRO A 133 -2.42 19.13 -29.16
N LYS A 134 -2.23 18.63 -30.39
CA LYS A 134 -0.96 18.76 -31.12
C LYS A 134 -0.66 20.25 -31.36
N LYS A 135 0.35 20.83 -30.72
CA LYS A 135 1.14 21.95 -31.28
C LYS A 135 2.51 22.10 -30.61
N LYS A 136 3.51 22.29 -31.47
CA LYS A 136 4.95 22.46 -31.16
C LYS A 136 5.25 23.86 -30.61
N GLY A 137 6.15 23.93 -29.62
CA GLY A 137 6.93 25.15 -29.32
C GLY A 137 7.08 25.47 -27.84
N SER A 138 8.34 25.53 -27.38
CA SER A 138 8.90 26.05 -26.11
C SER A 138 8.49 25.37 -24.79
N THR A 139 9.52 24.96 -24.04
CA THR A 139 9.52 24.41 -22.67
C THR A 139 8.81 25.31 -21.66
N PRO A 140 8.20 24.72 -20.63
CA PRO A 140 8.95 24.44 -19.41
C PRO A 140 9.05 22.94 -19.15
N SER A 141 10.11 22.53 -18.47
CA SER A 141 10.29 21.18 -17.95
C SER A 141 8.99 20.70 -17.28
N PRO A 142 8.46 19.53 -17.65
CA PRO A 142 7.35 18.94 -16.92
C PRO A 142 7.81 18.79 -15.46
N LYS A 143 7.03 19.32 -14.51
CA LYS A 143 7.10 18.81 -13.14
C LYS A 143 6.78 17.33 -13.27
N GLU A 144 7.79 16.47 -13.20
CA GLU A 144 7.61 15.03 -13.14
C GLU A 144 6.58 14.77 -12.06
N LYS A 145 5.49 14.10 -12.41
CA LYS A 145 4.46 13.76 -11.46
C LYS A 145 5.10 12.81 -10.46
N VAL A 146 5.36 13.31 -9.26
CA VAL A 146 5.90 12.55 -8.13
C VAL A 146 4.82 11.53 -7.73
N GLY A 147 5.03 10.27 -8.08
CA GLY A 147 4.27 9.15 -7.53
C GLY A 147 5.07 8.56 -6.38
N ILE A 148 4.41 8.21 -5.28
CA ILE A 148 5.07 7.55 -4.15
C ILE A 148 5.23 6.08 -4.50
N ASN A 149 6.45 5.56 -4.49
CA ASN A 149 6.70 4.14 -4.69
C ASN A 149 6.49 3.40 -3.37
N VAL A 150 5.55 2.45 -3.37
CA VAL A 150 5.14 1.66 -2.20
C VAL A 150 5.34 0.16 -2.41
N SER A 151 6.12 -0.22 -3.42
CA SER A 151 6.52 -1.62 -3.61
C SER A 151 7.34 -2.10 -2.42
N ARG A 152 7.05 -3.32 -1.99
CA ARG A 152 7.89 -4.01 -1.01
C ARG A 152 9.22 -4.37 -1.63
N ASP A 153 10.25 -4.34 -0.80
CA ASP A 153 11.55 -4.89 -1.16
C ASP A 153 11.46 -6.41 -1.29
N ASP A 154 12.36 -6.98 -2.09
CA ASP A 154 12.47 -8.43 -2.19
C ASP A 154 13.13 -9.04 -0.94
N GLU A 155 12.88 -10.33 -0.74
CA GLU A 155 13.43 -11.12 0.37
C GLU A 155 14.95 -10.97 0.49
N GLU A 156 15.67 -10.97 -0.64
CA GLU A 156 17.12 -10.85 -0.66
C GLU A 156 17.60 -9.49 -0.12
N THR A 157 16.91 -8.41 -0.48
CA THR A 157 17.21 -7.05 0.00
C THR A 157 16.94 -6.93 1.49
N ILE A 158 15.81 -7.46 1.97
CA ILE A 158 15.45 -7.46 3.39
C ILE A 158 16.45 -8.30 4.20
N TYR A 159 16.78 -9.51 3.73
CA TYR A 159 17.76 -10.38 4.35
C TYR A 159 19.14 -9.70 4.46
N LYS A 160 19.59 -9.02 3.40
CA LYS A 160 20.84 -8.26 3.41
C LYS A 160 20.81 -7.14 4.45
N ALA A 161 19.68 -6.45 4.61
CA ALA A 161 19.54 -5.43 5.63
C ALA A 161 19.76 -6.03 7.03
N PHE A 162 19.15 -7.16 7.36
CA PHE A 162 19.40 -7.86 8.63
C PHE A 162 20.85 -8.28 8.82
N CYS A 163 21.52 -8.75 7.76
CA CYS A 163 22.94 -9.08 7.80
C CYS A 163 23.85 -7.87 8.09
N THR A 164 23.42 -6.63 7.80
CA THR A 164 24.18 -5.43 8.20
C THR A 164 24.05 -5.11 9.69
N ILE A 165 22.96 -5.56 10.32
CA ILE A 165 22.70 -5.39 11.76
C ILE A 165 23.47 -6.45 12.54
N ASP A 166 23.42 -7.70 12.11
CA ASP A 166 24.14 -8.83 12.75
C ASP A 166 25.62 -8.87 12.32
N VAL A 167 26.42 -7.94 12.86
CA VAL A 167 27.87 -7.83 12.60
C VAL A 167 28.61 -9.13 12.93
N ALA A 168 28.12 -9.89 13.91
CA ALA A 168 28.71 -11.15 14.35
C ALA A 168 28.31 -12.34 13.44
N LYS A 169 27.37 -12.17 12.51
CA LYS A 169 26.87 -13.20 11.58
C LYS A 169 26.38 -14.46 12.30
N ARG A 170 25.63 -14.27 13.36
CA ARG A 170 24.97 -15.32 14.13
C ARG A 170 23.79 -15.96 13.40
N GLY A 171 23.16 -15.24 12.45
CA GLY A 171 21.96 -15.71 11.77
C GLY A 171 20.66 -15.35 12.51
N TYR A 172 20.75 -14.59 13.60
CA TYR A 172 19.61 -14.14 14.37
C TYR A 172 19.89 -12.80 15.06
N LEU A 173 18.81 -12.12 15.44
CA LEU A 173 18.85 -10.95 16.32
C LEU A 173 18.17 -11.25 17.66
N GLU A 174 18.68 -10.62 18.72
CA GLU A 174 17.98 -10.56 20.00
C GLU A 174 16.91 -9.46 19.96
N ALA A 175 15.84 -9.65 20.74
CA ALA A 175 14.73 -8.68 20.81
C ALA A 175 15.22 -7.26 21.16
N ASP A 176 16.20 -7.14 22.05
CA ASP A 176 16.76 -5.85 22.46
C ASP A 176 17.59 -5.18 21.36
N GLU A 177 18.25 -5.96 20.50
CA GLU A 177 19.00 -5.41 19.36
C GLU A 177 18.05 -4.85 18.31
N LEU A 178 16.98 -5.58 18.02
CA LEU A 178 15.95 -5.10 17.10
C LEU A 178 15.25 -3.85 17.67
N ARG A 179 14.96 -3.84 18.98
CA ARG A 179 14.37 -2.68 19.67
C ARG A 179 15.27 -1.46 19.60
N LEU A 180 16.56 -1.62 19.86
CA LEU A 180 17.50 -0.51 19.80
C LEU A 180 17.54 0.13 18.41
N LEU A 181 17.46 -0.69 17.36
CA LEU A 181 17.48 -0.16 15.99
C LEU A 181 16.18 0.56 15.65
N MET A 182 15.03 -0.07 15.90
CA MET A 182 13.73 0.44 15.47
C MET A 182 13.21 1.61 16.32
N CYS A 183 13.69 1.77 17.56
CA CYS A 183 13.35 2.93 18.39
C CYS A 183 14.30 4.13 18.21
N ASN A 184 15.41 3.98 17.50
CA ASN A 184 16.40 5.05 17.31
C ASN A 184 16.46 5.63 15.89
N GLY A 185 15.56 5.19 15.00
CA GLY A 185 15.45 5.69 13.63
C GLY A 185 14.81 7.08 13.53
N GLU A 186 14.68 7.58 12.28
CA GLU A 186 13.99 8.85 11.99
C GLU A 186 12.49 8.78 12.32
N GLU A 187 11.89 7.61 12.15
CA GLU A 187 10.52 7.29 12.52
C GLU A 187 10.52 6.15 13.55
N PRO A 188 10.73 6.47 14.83
CA PRO A 188 10.89 5.45 15.86
C PRO A 188 9.55 4.77 16.15
N PHE A 189 9.61 3.45 16.33
CA PHE A 189 8.46 2.68 16.75
C PHE A 189 8.11 3.02 18.20
N THR A 190 6.82 3.11 18.48
CA THR A 190 6.32 3.16 19.86
C THR A 190 6.59 1.84 20.58
N ASN A 191 6.58 1.85 21.91
CA ASN A 191 6.76 0.63 22.69
C ASN A 191 5.72 -0.45 22.30
N GLU A 192 4.47 -0.07 22.06
CA GLU A 192 3.42 -1.01 21.67
C GLU A 192 3.67 -1.62 20.28
N GLU A 193 4.07 -0.81 19.30
CA GLU A 193 4.44 -1.30 17.97
C GLU A 193 5.65 -2.25 18.04
N MET A 194 6.62 -1.93 18.91
CA MET A 194 7.77 -2.80 19.13
C MET A 194 7.40 -4.15 19.77
N GLU A 195 6.57 -4.15 20.80
CA GLU A 195 6.13 -5.40 21.43
C GLU A 195 5.35 -6.27 20.43
N ASN A 196 4.48 -5.65 19.62
CA ASN A 196 3.74 -6.37 18.57
C ASN A 196 4.69 -6.94 17.51
N MET A 197 5.72 -6.19 17.08
CA MET A 197 6.70 -6.67 16.12
C MET A 197 7.52 -7.84 16.67
N ILE A 198 8.02 -7.72 17.90
CA ILE A 198 8.79 -8.79 18.55
C ILE A 198 7.92 -10.03 18.74
N ALA A 199 6.66 -9.87 19.17
CA ALA A 199 5.74 -11.00 19.33
C ALA A 199 5.42 -11.72 18.00
N ALA A 200 5.47 -11.01 16.87
CA ALA A 200 5.28 -11.60 15.55
C ALA A 200 6.54 -12.28 15.00
N ALA A 201 7.73 -11.77 15.36
CA ALA A 201 9.00 -12.18 14.74
C ALA A 201 9.84 -13.13 15.59
N ALA A 202 9.74 -13.06 16.91
CA ALA A 202 10.58 -13.83 17.81
C ALA A 202 10.07 -15.26 17.97
N ASP A 203 11.00 -16.20 17.90
CA ASP A 203 10.72 -17.60 18.21
C ASP A 203 10.30 -17.73 19.70
N PRO A 204 9.17 -18.39 19.99
CA PRO A 204 8.62 -18.43 21.34
C PRO A 204 9.44 -19.26 22.33
N GLU A 205 10.33 -20.13 21.87
CA GLU A 205 11.17 -20.96 22.73
C GLU A 205 12.50 -20.28 23.08
N THR A 206 13.11 -19.62 22.11
CA THR A 206 14.44 -19.00 22.23
C THR A 206 14.39 -17.50 22.47
N GLY A 207 13.32 -16.82 22.05
CA GLY A 207 13.21 -15.36 22.04
C GLY A 207 14.04 -14.68 20.94
N TYR A 208 14.63 -15.46 20.02
CA TYR A 208 15.46 -14.95 18.93
C TYR A 208 14.65 -14.72 17.66
N ILE A 209 15.12 -13.77 16.85
CA ILE A 209 14.52 -13.43 15.57
C ILE A 209 15.43 -13.98 14.49
N PHE A 210 15.05 -15.13 13.92
CA PHE A 210 15.76 -15.76 12.81
C PHE A 210 15.38 -15.05 11.51
N TYR A 211 16.26 -14.16 11.06
CA TYR A 211 15.93 -13.23 9.97
C TYR A 211 15.94 -13.85 8.58
N GLU A 212 16.38 -15.10 8.43
CA GLU A 212 16.21 -15.87 7.17
C GLU A 212 14.71 -16.12 6.91
N ASP A 213 14.01 -16.69 7.89
CA ASP A 213 12.57 -16.95 7.78
C ASP A 213 11.76 -15.65 7.83
N PHE A 214 12.18 -14.70 8.66
CA PHE A 214 11.45 -13.44 8.82
C PHE A 214 11.54 -12.54 7.56
N ALA A 215 12.62 -12.61 6.78
CA ALA A 215 12.73 -11.86 5.53
C ALA A 215 11.70 -12.32 4.48
N ASP A 216 11.42 -13.62 4.39
CA ASP A 216 10.38 -14.17 3.51
C ASP A 216 8.99 -13.66 3.90
N VAL A 217 8.69 -13.71 5.20
CA VAL A 217 7.43 -13.17 5.76
C VAL A 217 7.25 -11.70 5.38
N LEU A 218 8.25 -10.86 5.60
CA LEU A 218 8.16 -9.43 5.29
C LEU A 218 8.02 -9.14 3.79
N ALA A 219 8.64 -9.95 2.93
CA ALA A 219 8.52 -9.79 1.49
C ALA A 219 7.13 -10.20 0.97
N ASN A 220 6.55 -11.28 1.51
CA ASN A 220 5.46 -12.01 0.86
C ASN A 220 4.09 -11.97 1.56
N GLU A 221 4.01 -11.62 2.84
CA GLU A 221 2.73 -11.58 3.60
C GLU A 221 2.10 -10.19 3.71
#